data_AF-A0A8J7C0R7-F1
#
_entry.id   AF-A0A8J7C0R7-F1
#
_cell.length_a   1.000
_cell.length_b   1.000
_cell.length_c   1.000
_cell.angle_alpha   90.00
_cell.angle_beta   90.00
_cell.angle_gamma   90.00
#
_symmetry.space_group_name_H-M   'P 1'
#
loop_
_entity.id
_entity.type
_entity.pdbx_description
1 polymer ?
#
loop_
_entity_poly.entity_id
_entity_poly.type
_entity_poly.pdbx_seq_one_letter_code
_entity_poly.pdbx_strand_id
1 'polypeptide(L)'
;PSFTQPLVPDNVVEKKDRNWLMVRTEARSAKADSHLGHVFDDGPAPSRLRYCINSAALRFIPVENLEAEGYADFLTLFDGAPSTTE
;
A
#
# COMPACT_ATOMS: atom_id res chain seq x y z
N PRO A 1 -4.55 9.18 -1.84
CA PRO A 1 -5.05 7.97 -2.54
C PRO A 1 -5.65 6.99 -1.52
N SER A 2 -6.57 6.12 -1.92
CA SER A 2 -7.24 5.17 -1.00
C SER A 2 -7.10 3.74 -1.51
N PHE A 3 -6.77 2.81 -0.61
CA PHE A 3 -6.62 1.38 -0.89
C PHE A 3 -7.37 0.55 0.16
N THR A 4 -7.66 -0.71 -0.14
CA THR A 4 -8.39 -1.62 0.76
C THR A 4 -7.48 -2.51 1.60
N GLN A 5 -6.24 -2.71 1.17
CA GLN A 5 -5.21 -3.51 1.83
C GLN A 5 -3.80 -3.14 1.31
N PRO A 6 -2.72 -3.41 2.08
CA PRO A 6 -1.36 -3.36 1.58
C PRO A 6 -1.05 -4.50 0.60
N LEU A 7 -0.10 -4.27 -0.32
CA LEU A 7 0.36 -5.29 -1.27
C LEU A 7 1.08 -6.45 -0.57
N VAL A 8 1.94 -6.11 0.39
CA VAL A 8 2.67 -7.05 1.25
C VAL A 8 2.39 -6.61 2.69
N PRO A 9 1.69 -7.41 3.51
CA PRO A 9 1.30 -7.03 4.87
C PRO A 9 2.48 -6.57 5.73
N ASP A 10 3.62 -7.24 5.63
CA ASP A 10 4.82 -6.96 6.43
C ASP A 10 5.51 -5.64 6.08
N ASN A 11 5.14 -4.99 4.97
CA ASN A 11 5.72 -3.70 4.58
C ASN A 11 5.03 -2.49 5.24
N VAL A 12 3.88 -2.68 5.89
CA VAL A 12 3.11 -1.60 6.53
C VAL A 12 2.85 -1.93 7.99
N VAL A 13 3.18 -0.99 8.88
CA VAL A 13 2.91 -1.08 10.31
C VAL A 13 1.77 -0.14 10.66
N GLU A 14 0.78 -0.67 11.38
CA GLU A 14 -0.32 0.08 11.93
C GLU A 14 -0.03 0.46 13.38
N LYS A 15 0.02 1.76 13.67
CA LYS A 15 0.23 2.29 15.03
C LYS A 15 -1.00 3.07 15.47
N LYS A 16 -1.43 2.87 16.72
CA LYS A 16 -2.52 3.68 17.30
C LYS A 16 -2.01 5.09 17.57
N ASP A 17 -2.49 6.05 16.78
CA ASP A 17 -2.30 7.49 17.01
C ASP A 17 -3.41 7.99 17.95
N ARG A 18 -3.01 8.50 19.11
CA ARG A 18 -3.93 9.02 20.14
C ARG A 18 -3.91 10.56 20.22
N ASN A 19 -3.39 11.23 19.20
CA ASN A 19 -3.31 12.67 19.19
C ASN A 19 -4.68 13.33 18.89
N TRP A 20 -4.88 14.53 19.42
CA TRP A 20 -6.03 15.41 19.09
C TRP A 20 -7.43 14.87 19.40
N LEU A 21 -7.60 14.20 20.55
CA LEU A 21 -8.90 13.70 21.04
C LEU A 21 -9.58 12.67 20.12
N MET A 22 -8.90 12.20 19.08
CA MET A 22 -9.36 11.16 18.16
C MET A 22 -8.40 9.98 18.20
N VAL A 23 -8.93 8.75 18.24
CA VAL A 23 -8.12 7.54 18.09
C VAL A 23 -8.13 7.18 16.62
N ARG A 24 -6.99 7.37 15.95
CA ARG A 24 -6.81 6.96 14.54
C ARG A 24 -5.72 5.90 14.48
N THR A 25 -5.75 5.07 13.45
CA THR A 25 -4.66 4.13 13.18
C THR A 25 -3.75 4.76 12.12
N GLU A 26 -2.54 5.12 12.50
CA GLU A 26 -1.50 5.61 11.59
C GLU A 26 -0.91 4.42 10.81
N ALA A 27 -0.75 4.58 9.49
CA ALA A 27 -0.03 3.64 8.64
C ALA A 27 1.38 4.16 8.38
N ARG A 28 2.40 3.32 8.61
CA ARG A 28 3.81 3.64 8.43
C ARG A 28 4.54 2.57 7.63
N SER A 29 5.61 2.93 6.93
CA SER A 29 6.45 1.93 6.24
C SER A 29 7.24 1.13 7.27
N ALA A 30 7.24 -0.20 7.16
CA ALA A 30 7.90 -1.05 8.15
C ALA A 30 9.43 -0.86 8.17
N LYS A 31 10.03 -0.66 6.99
CA LYS A 31 11.50 -0.59 6.84
C LYS A 31 12.09 0.77 7.23
N ALA A 32 11.39 1.87 6.94
CA ALA A 32 11.92 3.23 7.14
C ALA A 32 11.17 4.02 8.23
N ASP A 33 10.10 3.47 8.79
CA ASP A 33 9.21 4.12 9.76
C ASP A 33 8.64 5.47 9.26
N SER A 34 8.55 5.64 7.93
CA SER A 34 8.02 6.84 7.31
C SER A 34 6.50 6.88 7.44
N HIS A 35 5.96 8.06 7.73
CA HIS A 35 4.51 8.28 7.70
C HIS A 35 3.95 8.08 6.29
N LEU A 36 2.96 7.19 6.16
CA LEU A 36 2.25 6.97 4.90
C LEU A 36 0.87 7.63 4.93
N GLY A 37 0.15 7.49 6.04
CA GLY A 37 -1.21 8.01 6.18
C GLY A 37 -1.95 7.38 7.35
N HIS A 38 -3.23 7.07 7.16
CA HIS A 38 -4.10 6.52 8.20
C HIS A 38 -5.01 5.41 7.66
N VAL A 39 -5.42 4.51 8.55
CA VAL A 39 -6.37 3.42 8.30
C VAL A 39 -7.69 3.73 9.01
N PHE A 40 -8.79 3.54 8.29
CA PHE A 40 -10.16 3.72 8.76
C PHE A 40 -10.98 2.44 8.56
N ASP A 41 -12.03 2.24 9.34
CA ASP A 41 -12.97 1.11 9.32
C ASP A 41 -14.23 1.37 8.46
N ASP A 42 -14.17 2.39 7.59
CA ASP A 42 -15.24 2.82 6.68
C ASP A 42 -15.00 2.36 5.22
N GLY A 43 -14.17 1.34 5.03
CA GLY A 43 -13.85 0.79 3.72
C GLY A 43 -14.93 -0.13 3.15
N PRO A 44 -14.83 -0.49 1.86
CA PRO A 44 -15.71 -1.49 1.25
C PRO A 44 -15.42 -2.89 1.82
N ALA A 45 -16.39 -3.80 1.68
CA ALA A 45 -16.16 -5.22 1.93
C ALA A 45 -15.10 -5.79 0.95
N PRO A 46 -14.35 -6.84 1.31
CA PRO A 46 -14.49 -7.67 2.51
C PRO A 46 -13.75 -7.14 3.75
N SER A 47 -12.65 -6.40 3.58
CA SER A 47 -11.82 -5.97 4.71
C SER A 47 -12.52 -4.91 5.57
N ARG A 48 -13.42 -4.11 4.98
CA ARG A 48 -14.00 -2.90 5.60
C ARG A 48 -12.94 -1.86 5.99
N LEU A 49 -11.71 -2.03 5.52
CA LEU A 49 -10.61 -1.12 5.81
C LEU A 49 -10.37 -0.18 4.65
N ARG A 50 -10.06 1.07 4.97
CA ARG A 50 -9.64 2.09 4.02
C ARG A 50 -8.30 2.66 4.44
N TYR A 51 -7.26 2.28 3.70
CA TYR A 51 -5.91 2.83 3.79
C TYR A 51 -5.87 4.15 3.02
N CYS A 52 -6.01 5.26 3.74
CA CYS A 52 -5.90 6.61 3.20
C CYS A 52 -4.44 7.05 3.24
N ILE A 53 -3.75 6.92 2.10
CA ILE A 53 -2.31 7.16 1.97
C ILE A 53 -2.05 8.50 1.28
N ASN A 54 -1.05 9.23 1.76
CA ASN A 54 -0.61 10.48 1.14
C ASN A 54 0.12 10.17 -0.18
N SER A 55 -0.22 10.86 -1.26
CA SER A 55 0.45 10.69 -2.55
C SER A 55 1.93 11.07 -2.50
N ALA A 56 2.31 12.05 -1.67
CA ALA A 56 3.71 12.44 -1.48
C ALA A 56 4.57 11.35 -0.82
N ALA A 57 3.94 10.36 -0.18
CA ALA A 57 4.63 9.21 0.41
C ALA A 57 4.79 8.04 -0.58
N LEU A 58 4.35 8.19 -1.83
CA LEU A 58 4.31 7.13 -2.83
C LEU A 58 5.03 7.54 -4.12
N ARG A 59 5.66 6.57 -4.76
CA ARG A 59 6.12 6.65 -6.15
C ARG A 59 5.38 5.59 -6.95
N PHE A 60 4.75 6.01 -8.04
CA PHE A 60 4.04 5.09 -8.93
C PHE A 60 5.03 4.44 -9.91
N ILE A 61 4.85 3.15 -10.17
CA ILE A 61 5.60 2.37 -11.17
C ILE A 61 4.56 1.77 -12.13
N PRO A 62 4.57 2.13 -13.42
CA PRO A 62 3.75 1.48 -14.44
C PRO A 62 4.09 -0.01 -14.56
N VAL A 63 3.11 -0.85 -14.94
CA VAL A 63 3.27 -2.32 -15.02
C VAL A 63 4.40 -2.69 -15.98
N GLU A 64 4.48 -2.00 -17.11
CA GLU A 64 5.52 -2.17 -18.13
C GLU A 64 6.94 -1.89 -17.64
N ASN A 65 7.11 -1.16 -16.53
CA ASN A 65 8.41 -0.82 -15.95
C ASN A 65 8.79 -1.69 -14.75
N LEU A 66 7.90 -2.58 -14.26
CA LEU A 66 8.16 -3.36 -13.04
C LEU A 66 9.42 -4.21 -13.16
N GLU A 67 9.59 -4.94 -14.26
CA GLU A 67 10.78 -5.78 -14.46
C GLU A 67 12.07 -4.96 -14.51
N ALA A 68 12.08 -3.89 -15.32
CA ALA A 68 13.24 -3.01 -15.46
C ALA A 68 13.65 -2.31 -14.14
N GLU A 69 12.68 -2.06 -13.25
CA GLU A 69 12.93 -1.48 -11.93
C GLU A 69 13.18 -2.51 -10.82
N GLY A 70 13.25 -3.81 -11.16
CA GLY A 70 13.58 -4.88 -10.21
C GLY A 70 12.40 -5.41 -9.40
N TYR A 71 11.18 -5.25 -9.90
CA TYR A 71 9.91 -5.63 -9.28
C TYR A 71 9.15 -6.71 -10.08
N ALA A 72 9.88 -7.55 -10.83
CA ALA A 72 9.31 -8.59 -11.69
C ALA A 72 8.35 -9.56 -10.95
N ASP A 73 8.62 -9.85 -9.68
CA ASP A 73 7.79 -10.74 -8.84
C ASP A 73 6.33 -10.27 -8.73
N PHE A 74 6.06 -8.97 -8.90
CA PHE A 74 4.71 -8.42 -8.83
C PHE A 74 3.95 -8.47 -10.17
N LEU A 75 4.59 -8.84 -11.28
CA LEU A 75 3.93 -8.98 -12.58
C LEU A 75 2.81 -10.02 -12.55
N THR A 76 2.92 -11.05 -11.71
CA THR A 76 1.92 -12.11 -11.58
C THR A 76 0.57 -11.63 -11.03
N LEU A 77 0.52 -10.39 -10.51
CA LEU A 77 -0.71 -9.80 -9.95
C LEU A 77 -1.55 -9.07 -11.00
N PHE A 78 -1.07 -8.96 -12.24
CA PHE A 78 -1.75 -8.27 -13.33
C PHE A 78 -2.17 -9.26 -14.42
N ASP A 79 -3.46 -9.30 -14.72
CA ASP A 79 -3.97 -10.04 -15.88
C ASP A 79 -3.44 -9.42 -17.18
N GLY A 80 -2.75 -10.23 -18.00
CA GLY A 80 -2.20 -9.78 -19.29
C GLY A 80 -0.80 -9.18 -19.25
N ALA A 81 -0.02 -9.39 -18.18
CA ALA A 81 1.42 -9.13 -18.21
C ALA A 81 2.06 -9.85 -19.42
N PRO A 82 2.96 -9.21 -20.19
CA PRO A 82 3.63 -9.89 -21.30
C PRO A 82 4.39 -11.08 -20.71
N SER A 83 3.89 -12.28 -20.96
CA SER A 83 4.57 -13.51 -20.59
C SER A 83 5.85 -13.57 -21.41
N THR A 84 6.97 -13.16 -20.82
CA THR A 84 8.30 -13.40 -21.39
C THR A 84 8.50 -14.91 -21.45
N THR A 85 8.11 -15.51 -22.57
CA THR A 85 8.53 -16.86 -22.97
C THR A 85 9.83 -16.66 -23.73
N GLU A 86 10.95 -17.05 -23.12
CA GLU A 86 12.17 -17.40 -23.88
C GLU A 86 11.99 -18.76 -24.56
#